data_AF-A0AAD4FS12-F1
#
_entry.id   AF-A0AAD4FS12-F1
#
_cell.length_a   1.000
_cell.length_b   1.000
_cell.length_c   1.000
_cell.angle_alpha   90.00
_cell.angle_beta   90.00
_cell.angle_gamma   90.00
#
_symmetry.space_group_name_H-M   'P 1'
#
loop_
_entity.id
_entity.type
_entity.pdbx_description
1 polymer ?
#
loop_
_entity_poly.entity_id
_entity_poly.type
_entity_poly.pdbx_seq_one_letter_code
_entity_poly.pdbx_strand_id
1 'polypeptide(L)' 'MKRREFTKSLVSERTGLDPKTINKVFNGDPGVAIGAYLKVMAVFGMESNFAEMAGNDELGRKLQDMKLLVKKR' A
#
# COMPACT_ATOMS: atom_id res chain seq x y z
N MET A 1 -11.26 10.40 -2.90
CA MET A 1 -10.78 11.77 -3.17
C MET A 1 -11.70 12.88 -2.67
N LYS A 2 -13.03 12.79 -2.88
CA LYS A 2 -14.01 13.82 -2.50
C LYS A 2 -13.92 14.32 -1.04
N ARG A 3 -13.61 13.44 -0.08
CA ARG A 3 -13.45 13.80 1.36
C ARG A 3 -12.18 14.59 1.70
N ARG A 4 -11.17 14.59 0.82
CA ARG A 4 -9.88 15.28 1.03
C ARG A 4 -9.60 16.33 -0.04
N GLU A 5 -10.59 16.62 -0.87
CA GLU A 5 -10.55 17.66 -1.93
C GLU A 5 -9.41 17.53 -2.96
N PHE A 6 -8.81 16.34 -3.09
CA PHE A 6 -7.84 16.08 -4.15
C PHE A 6 -8.53 15.85 -5.49
N THR A 7 -8.05 16.52 -6.55
CA THR A 7 -8.44 16.18 -7.92
C THR A 7 -7.58 15.04 -8.44
N LYS A 8 -8.10 14.27 -9.42
CA LYS A 8 -7.32 13.21 -10.05
C LYS A 8 -6.09 13.76 -10.78
N SER A 9 -6.16 14.95 -11.38
CA SER A 9 -5.00 15.56 -12.04
C SER A 9 -3.92 15.91 -11.03
N LEU A 10 -4.28 16.46 -9.87
CA LEU A 10 -3.32 16.80 -8.81
C LEU A 10 -2.60 15.56 -8.27
N VAL A 11 -3.33 14.46 -8.07
CA VAL A 11 -2.71 13.19 -7.64
C VAL A 11 -1.80 12.63 -8.74
N SER A 12 -2.22 12.73 -10.01
CA SER A 12 -1.41 12.32 -11.16
C SER A 12 -0.12 13.11 -11.25
N GLU A 13 -0.18 14.42 -11.10
CA GLU A 13 0.97 15.33 -11.08
C GLU A 13 1.94 15.00 -9.94
N ARG A 14 1.42 14.80 -8.72
CA ARG A 14 2.25 14.52 -7.53
C ARG A 14 2.86 13.12 -7.52
N THR A 15 2.19 12.13 -8.10
CA THR A 15 2.66 10.73 -8.11
C THR A 15 3.44 10.36 -9.37
N GLY A 16 3.28 11.12 -10.45
CA GLY A 16 3.75 10.77 -11.80
C GLY A 16 3.02 9.57 -12.42
N LEU A 17 1.90 9.14 -11.83
CA LEU A 17 1.12 8.00 -12.31
C LEU A 17 0.00 8.47 -13.23
N ASP A 18 -0.30 7.68 -14.26
CA ASP A 18 -1.42 7.98 -15.14
C ASP A 18 -2.78 7.80 -14.42
N PRO A 19 -3.84 8.51 -14.84
CA PRO A 19 -5.14 8.44 -14.20
C PRO A 19 -5.77 7.03 -14.16
N LYS A 20 -5.43 6.14 -15.11
CA LYS A 20 -5.93 4.75 -15.10
C LYS A 20 -5.27 3.95 -13.98
N THR A 21 -3.95 4.08 -13.78
CA THR A 21 -3.25 3.46 -12.65
C THR A 21 -3.81 3.95 -11.32
N ILE A 22 -4.08 5.25 -11.20
CA ILE A 22 -4.71 5.81 -9.98
C ILE A 22 -6.10 5.19 -9.75
N ASN A 23 -6.94 5.05 -10.79
CA ASN A 23 -8.23 4.38 -10.64
C ASN A 23 -8.09 2.93 -10.19
N LYS A 24 -7.12 2.20 -10.75
CA LYS A 24 -6.83 0.81 -10.34
C LYS A 24 -6.40 0.72 -8.88
N VAL A 25 -5.55 1.65 -8.42
CA VAL A 25 -5.18 1.78 -7.00
C VAL A 25 -6.42 1.97 -6.13
N PHE A 26 -7.31 2.89 -6.49
CA PHE A 26 -8.54 3.12 -5.70
C PHE A 26 -9.53 1.95 -5.74
N ASN A 27 -9.49 1.14 -6.79
CA ASN A 27 -10.30 -0.07 -6.92
C ASN A 27 -9.66 -1.30 -6.25
N GLY A 28 -8.44 -1.18 -5.71
CA GLY A 28 -7.73 -2.30 -5.08
C GLY A 28 -7.29 -3.38 -6.07
N ASP A 29 -6.98 -3.00 -7.31
CA ASP A 29 -6.50 -3.94 -8.34
C ASP A 29 -5.19 -4.62 -7.87
N PRO A 30 -5.17 -5.95 -7.69
CA PRO A 30 -3.99 -6.68 -7.22
C PRO A 30 -2.86 -6.71 -8.25
N GLY A 31 -3.13 -6.38 -9.52
CA GLY A 31 -2.12 -6.28 -10.58
C GLY A 31 -1.31 -4.98 -10.53
N VAL A 32 -1.66 -4.03 -9.66
CA VAL A 32 -0.90 -2.78 -9.49
C VAL A 32 0.28 -3.01 -8.56
N ALA A 33 1.47 -2.55 -8.97
CA ALA A 33 2.67 -2.63 -8.15
C ALA A 33 2.47 -1.93 -6.79
N ILE A 34 2.95 -2.55 -5.71
CA ILE A 34 2.81 -2.01 -4.34
C ILE A 34 3.39 -0.59 -4.20
N GLY A 35 4.45 -0.27 -4.95
CA GLY A 35 5.02 1.08 -4.96
C GLY A 35 4.06 2.15 -5.47
N ALA A 36 3.12 1.82 -6.37
CA ALA A 36 2.10 2.77 -6.82
C ALA A 36 1.07 3.07 -5.72
N TYR A 37 0.68 2.06 -4.94
CA TYR A 37 -0.15 2.26 -3.74
C TYR A 37 0.54 3.19 -2.74
N LEU A 38 1.82 2.94 -2.45
CA LEU A 38 2.60 3.75 -1.51
C LEU A 38 2.77 5.20 -1.99
N LYS A 39 3.06 5.42 -3.28
CA LYS A 39 3.12 6.77 -3.86
C LYS A 39 1.81 7.53 -3.68
N VAL A 40 0.68 6.87 -3.95
CA VAL A 40 -0.63 7.50 -3.75
C VAL A 40 -0.84 7.80 -2.26
N MET A 41 -0.58 6.85 -1.35
CA MET A 41 -0.70 7.05 0.09
C MET A 41 0.17 8.20 0.60
N ALA A 42 1.39 8.35 0.10
CA ALA A 42 2.31 9.43 0.47
C ALA A 42 1.76 10.82 0.09
N VAL A 43 1.13 10.95 -1.09
CA VAL A 43 0.46 12.22 -1.49
C VAL A 43 -0.68 12.59 -0.55
N PHE A 44 -1.27 11.58 0.09
CA PHE A 44 -2.35 11.72 1.06
C PHE A 44 -1.88 11.78 2.52
N GLY A 45 -0.57 11.71 2.80
CA GLY A 45 -0.01 11.68 4.15
C GLY A 45 -0.39 10.42 4.95
N MET A 46 -0.54 9.27 4.28
CA MET A 46 -0.98 7.99 4.87
C MET A 46 0.09 6.89 4.82
N GLU A 47 1.33 7.23 4.47
CA GLU A 47 2.44 6.29 4.38
C GLU A 47 2.73 5.61 5.72
N SER A 48 2.55 6.32 6.84
CA SER A 48 2.72 5.77 8.19
C SER A 48 1.69 4.69 8.51
N ASN A 49 0.45 4.81 8.01
CA ASN A 49 -0.57 3.79 8.23
C ASN A 49 -0.19 2.45 7.60
N PHE A 50 0.50 2.47 6.46
CA PHE A 50 1.02 1.25 5.86
C PHE A 50 2.10 0.61 6.73
N ALA A 51 3.01 1.42 7.28
CA ALA A 51 4.06 0.95 8.18
C ALA A 51 3.47 0.37 9.49
N GLU A 52 2.49 1.03 10.09
CA GLU A 52 1.78 0.54 11.27
C GLU A 52 1.06 -0.78 11.00
N MET A 53 0.37 -0.89 9.86
CA MET A 53 -0.29 -2.13 9.45
C MET A 53 0.72 -3.27 9.28
N ALA A 54 1.83 -3.03 8.57
CA ALA A 54 2.89 -4.02 8.39
C ALA A 54 3.55 -4.41 9.72
N GLY A 55 3.69 -3.46 10.65
CA GLY A 55 4.23 -3.69 11.98
C GLY A 55 3.36 -4.59 12.86
N ASN A 56 2.05 -4.65 12.60
CA ASN A 56 1.07 -5.41 13.37
C ASN A 56 0.71 -6.79 12.76
N ASP A 57 1.61 -7.39 11.97
CA ASP A 57 1.41 -8.74 11.43
C ASP A 57 1.83 -9.85 12.41
N GLU A 58 1.13 -9.96 13.55
CA GLU A 58 1.40 -11.01 14.54
C GLU A 58 1.23 -12.43 14.00
N LEU A 59 0.19 -12.66 13.19
CA LEU A 59 -0.08 -13.98 12.63
C LEU A 59 1.02 -14.39 11.65
N GLY A 60 1.43 -13.49 10.74
CA GLY A 60 2.51 -13.75 9.81
C GLY A 60 3.83 -14.04 10.53
N ARG A 61 4.15 -13.30 11.59
CA ARG A 61 5.32 -13.60 12.44
C ARG A 61 5.25 -14.99 13.06
N LYS A 62 4.12 -15.33 13.71
CA LYS A 62 3.91 -16.67 14.30
C LYS A 62 4.06 -17.79 13.27
N LEU A 63 3.53 -17.60 12.07
CA LEU A 63 3.65 -18.56 10.96
C LEU A 63 5.10 -18.71 10.46
N GLN A 64 5.86 -17.61 10.41
CA GLN A 64 7.28 -17.64 10.05
C GLN A 64 8.12 -18.36 11.12
N ASP A 65 7.90 -18.06 12.39
CA ASP A 65 8.60 -18.69 13.51
C ASP A 65 8.39 -20.21 13.53
N MET A 66 7.15 -20.68 13.33
CA MET A 66 6.85 -22.11 13.25
C MET A 66 7.63 -22.80 12.12
N LYS A 67 7.78 -22.18 10.94
CA LYS A 67 8.55 -22.75 9.83
C LYS A 67 10.05 -22.86 10.14
N LEU A 68 10.60 -21.90 10.88
CA LEU A 68 12.01 -21.92 11.28
C LEU A 68 12.31 -23.03 12.30
N LEU A 69 11.38 -23.32 13.20
CA LEU A 69 11.50 -24.43 14.17
C LEU A 69 11.47 -25.80 13.49
N VAL A 70 10.64 -25.97 12.46
CA VAL A 70 10.51 -27.24 11.71
C VAL A 70 11.78 -27.59 10.93
N LYS A 71 12.54 -26.59 10.45
CA LYS A 71 13.76 -26.81 9.64
C LYS A 71 14.99 -27.19 10.46
N LYS A 72 14.93 -27.13 11.80
CA LYS A 72 16.09 -27.34 12.69
C LYS A 72 16.27 -28.81 13.15
N ARG A 73 15.70 -29.78 12.41
CA ARG A 73 15.86 -31.22 12.65
C ARG A 73 16.65 -31.88 11.54
#